data_AF-A0A4U1EFN9-F1
#
_entry.id   AF-A0A4U1EFN9-F1
#
_cell.length_a   1.000
_cell.length_b   1.000
_cell.length_c   1.000
_cell.angle_alpha   90.00
_cell.angle_beta   90.00
_cell.angle_gamma   90.00
#
_symmetry.space_group_name_H-M   'P 1'
#
loop_
_entity.id
_entity.type
_entity.pdbx_description
1 polymer ?
#
loop_
_entity_poly.entity_id
_entity_poly.type
_entity_poly.pdbx_seq_one_letter_code
_entity_poly.pdbx_strand_id
1 'polypeptide(L)'
;IYRYQSHDYAFSSVEKLLHSLGGDDYLGLFNRSLLETLQKAGFSEKFLDEIITPVMRINYGQTMNINGFVGAVSMSCTDPGLWAVKGGNKLVCSRLLQASKSNLISGSVMSIEEKTRTKQTGNPTKVYEAVYQTGSETHSAFYDIVLVATPLNRKMSNITFLNFDPPIEEFHQYYEPLVTTLIKGQLNSTVFTSRALDEFDLGTVLTTDNPDLFINSIGFVSSVEESNNNPQPKADRSHVWKIFSAGPLTKEQILKLFVSYDYAVKRSWLAYPHYTPPEKCPSIILHDRLYYLNGMEVAASAMEMSAVAGYNAALLAYHRWNGHTHMIDQEDLYEKLKTEL
;
A
#
# COMPACT_ATOMS: atom_id res chain seq x y z
N ILE A 1 -3.30 12.42 11.15
CA ILE A 1 -3.38 11.01 11.64
C ILE A 1 -2.50 10.81 12.87
N TYR A 2 -1.16 10.91 12.77
CA TYR A 2 -0.27 10.62 13.90
C TYR A 2 -0.57 11.41 15.18
N ARG A 3 -1.03 12.65 15.06
CA ARG A 3 -1.45 13.43 16.22
C ARG A 3 -2.54 12.74 17.03
N TYR A 4 -3.57 12.21 16.36
CA TYR A 4 -4.62 11.41 16.99
C TYR A 4 -4.03 10.17 17.67
N GLN A 5 -3.23 9.40 16.92
CA GLN A 5 -2.64 8.15 17.43
C GLN A 5 -1.67 8.35 18.61
N SER A 6 -0.95 9.47 18.63
CA SER A 6 -0.04 9.84 19.73
C SER A 6 -0.77 10.24 21.02
N HIS A 7 -2.06 10.61 20.92
CA HIS A 7 -2.94 10.83 22.08
C HIS A 7 -3.86 9.62 22.28
N ASP A 8 -3.44 8.45 21.80
CA ASP A 8 -4.14 7.17 21.88
C ASP A 8 -5.52 7.13 21.23
N TYR A 9 -5.90 8.06 20.35
CA TYR A 9 -7.21 7.97 19.68
C TYR A 9 -7.22 6.91 18.56
N ALA A 10 -8.32 6.18 18.46
CA ALA A 10 -8.57 5.17 17.44
C ALA A 10 -9.86 5.41 16.67
N PHE A 11 -9.96 4.77 15.51
CA PHE A 11 -11.10 4.87 14.61
C PHE A 11 -11.65 3.48 14.29
N SER A 12 -12.96 3.33 14.30
CA SER A 12 -13.64 2.06 14.02
C SER A 12 -13.83 1.78 12.53
N SER A 13 -13.70 2.81 11.67
CA SER A 13 -13.69 2.66 10.22
C SER A 13 -12.67 3.60 9.57
N VAL A 14 -12.30 3.29 8.32
CA VAL A 14 -11.39 4.13 7.55
C VAL A 14 -12.06 5.46 7.20
N GLU A 15 -13.35 5.46 6.90
CA GLU A 15 -14.14 6.65 6.65
C GLU A 15 -14.13 7.59 7.86
N LYS A 16 -14.32 7.07 9.08
CA LYS A 16 -14.25 7.90 10.29
C LYS A 16 -12.86 8.49 10.52
N LEU A 17 -11.81 7.70 10.27
CA LEU A 17 -10.44 8.21 10.28
C LEU A 17 -10.30 9.38 9.30
N LEU A 18 -10.73 9.23 8.05
CA LEU A 18 -10.57 10.26 7.03
C LEU A 18 -11.45 11.49 7.26
N HIS A 19 -12.68 11.29 7.72
CA HIS A 19 -13.57 12.37 8.14
C HIS A 19 -12.93 13.20 9.28
N SER A 20 -12.21 12.57 10.21
CA SER A 20 -11.50 13.33 11.27
C SER A 20 -10.35 14.20 10.77
N LEU A 21 -9.87 13.98 9.53
CA LEU A 21 -8.76 14.74 8.94
C LEU A 21 -9.24 15.97 8.18
N GLY A 22 -10.39 15.89 7.52
CA GLY A 22 -10.90 16.99 6.69
C GLY A 22 -12.38 16.91 6.37
N GLY A 23 -13.17 16.29 7.24
CA GLY A 23 -14.63 16.23 7.16
C GLY A 23 -15.16 15.51 5.92
N ASP A 24 -16.35 15.93 5.50
CA ASP A 24 -17.04 15.39 4.33
C ASP A 24 -16.27 15.59 3.02
N ASP A 25 -15.38 16.59 2.93
CA ASP A 25 -14.56 16.81 1.74
C ASP A 25 -13.61 15.65 1.48
N TYR A 26 -13.02 15.08 2.55
CA TYR A 26 -12.15 13.91 2.47
C TYR A 26 -12.95 12.66 2.10
N LEU A 27 -14.15 12.48 2.63
CA LEU A 27 -15.05 11.40 2.22
C LEU A 27 -15.46 11.56 0.76
N GLY A 28 -15.70 12.80 0.31
CA GLY A 28 -16.02 13.13 -1.07
C GLY A 28 -14.96 12.67 -2.05
N LEU A 29 -13.69 12.57 -1.66
CA LEU A 29 -12.60 12.07 -2.50
C LEU A 29 -12.74 10.59 -2.89
N PHE A 30 -13.54 9.81 -2.15
CA PHE A 30 -13.81 8.39 -2.45
C PHE A 30 -14.87 8.22 -3.52
N ASN A 31 -15.72 9.24 -3.71
CA ASN A 31 -16.91 9.18 -4.54
C ASN A 31 -16.71 9.74 -5.95
N ARG A 32 -15.54 10.30 -6.24
CA ARG A 32 -15.19 10.91 -7.54
C ARG A 32 -13.79 10.53 -7.96
N SER A 33 -13.55 10.55 -9.27
CA SER A 33 -12.21 10.30 -9.79
C SER A 33 -11.25 11.47 -9.47
N LEU A 34 -9.96 11.19 -9.52
CA LEU A 34 -8.92 12.21 -9.45
C LEU A 34 -9.09 13.22 -10.59
N LEU A 35 -9.40 12.73 -11.80
CA LEU A 35 -9.66 13.57 -12.98
C LEU A 35 -10.76 14.60 -12.68
N GLU A 36 -11.93 14.15 -12.24
CA GLU A 36 -13.05 15.03 -11.90
C GLU A 36 -12.69 16.00 -10.77
N THR A 37 -11.93 15.53 -9.78
CA THR A 37 -11.50 16.34 -8.64
C THR A 37 -10.62 17.50 -9.10
N LEU A 38 -9.60 17.22 -9.92
CA LEU A 38 -8.66 18.25 -10.39
C LEU A 38 -9.26 19.14 -11.48
N GLN A 39 -10.13 18.63 -12.35
CA GLN A 39 -10.87 19.47 -13.29
C GLN A 39 -11.77 20.48 -12.56
N LYS A 40 -12.49 20.05 -11.52
CA LYS A 40 -13.28 20.97 -10.68
C LYS A 40 -12.42 22.00 -9.95
N ALA A 41 -11.17 21.67 -9.63
CA ALA A 41 -10.18 22.59 -9.06
C ALA A 41 -9.55 23.55 -10.10
N GLY A 42 -9.89 23.41 -11.39
CA GLY A 42 -9.46 24.33 -12.46
C GLY A 42 -8.13 23.97 -13.13
N PHE A 43 -7.61 22.75 -12.94
CA PHE A 43 -6.40 22.30 -13.63
C PHE A 43 -6.66 22.01 -15.10
N SER A 44 -5.74 22.45 -15.97
CA SER A 44 -5.85 22.23 -17.42
C SER A 44 -5.63 20.77 -17.80
N GLU A 45 -6.34 20.29 -18.83
CA GLU A 45 -6.18 18.96 -19.43
C GLU A 45 -4.71 18.61 -19.71
N LYS A 46 -3.95 19.55 -20.31
CA LYS A 46 -2.51 19.35 -20.57
C LYS A 46 -1.70 18.99 -19.32
N PHE A 47 -1.95 19.66 -18.20
CA PHE A 47 -1.28 19.34 -16.93
C PHE A 47 -1.69 17.97 -16.40
N LEU A 48 -2.98 17.63 -16.53
CA LEU A 48 -3.52 16.34 -16.11
C LEU A 48 -2.89 15.19 -16.92
N ASP A 49 -2.75 15.36 -18.22
CA ASP A 49 -2.21 14.33 -19.11
C ASP A 49 -0.68 14.23 -19.05
N GLU A 50 0.03 15.36 -19.02
CA GLU A 50 1.50 15.38 -19.09
C GLU A 50 2.19 15.25 -17.73
N ILE A 51 1.51 15.58 -16.62
CA ILE A 51 2.11 15.56 -15.27
C ILE A 51 1.40 14.56 -14.34
N ILE A 52 0.08 14.63 -14.22
CA ILE A 52 -0.64 13.81 -13.23
C ILE A 52 -0.75 12.35 -13.66
N THR A 53 -1.09 12.10 -14.92
CA THR A 53 -1.22 10.74 -15.47
C THR A 53 0.06 9.92 -15.32
N PRO A 54 1.26 10.44 -15.69
CA PRO A 54 2.49 9.70 -15.49
C PRO A 54 2.79 9.37 -14.03
N VAL A 55 2.44 10.26 -13.08
CA VAL A 55 2.59 10.02 -11.63
C VAL A 55 1.67 8.87 -11.18
N MET A 56 0.43 8.81 -11.66
CA MET A 56 -0.48 7.70 -11.33
C MET A 56 0.04 6.38 -11.90
N ARG A 57 0.55 6.39 -13.13
CA ARG A 57 1.05 5.20 -13.81
C ARG A 57 2.30 4.61 -13.15
N ILE A 58 3.24 5.45 -12.69
CA ILE A 58 4.43 4.97 -11.97
C ILE A 58 4.09 4.43 -10.57
N ASN A 59 3.17 5.07 -9.86
CA ASN A 59 2.89 4.72 -8.46
C ASN A 59 1.84 3.62 -8.32
N TYR A 60 0.81 3.60 -9.15
CA TYR A 60 -0.35 2.70 -9.01
C TYR A 60 -0.64 1.84 -10.23
N GLY A 61 0.06 2.06 -11.35
CA GLY A 61 -0.19 1.35 -12.60
C GLY A 61 -1.54 1.67 -13.25
N GLN A 62 -2.25 2.68 -12.74
CA GLN A 62 -3.56 3.12 -13.19
C GLN A 62 -3.50 4.57 -13.67
N THR A 63 -4.59 5.05 -14.25
CA THR A 63 -4.74 6.42 -14.76
C THR A 63 -5.45 7.30 -13.73
N MET A 64 -5.87 8.51 -14.11
CA MET A 64 -6.59 9.44 -13.23
C MET A 64 -8.04 9.02 -12.90
N ASN A 65 -8.47 7.84 -13.37
CA ASN A 65 -9.78 7.26 -13.04
C ASN A 65 -9.87 6.73 -11.60
N ILE A 66 -8.73 6.59 -10.90
CA ILE A 66 -8.68 6.26 -9.48
C ILE A 66 -9.42 7.30 -8.64
N ASN A 67 -9.79 6.94 -7.40
CA ASN A 67 -10.40 7.90 -6.49
C ASN A 67 -9.43 9.04 -6.10
N GLY A 68 -9.99 10.20 -5.74
CA GLY A 68 -9.22 11.41 -5.46
C GLY A 68 -8.23 11.30 -4.29
N PHE A 69 -8.52 10.44 -3.30
CA PHE A 69 -7.65 10.29 -2.13
C PHE A 69 -6.39 9.48 -2.46
N VAL A 70 -6.54 8.38 -3.22
CA VAL A 70 -5.39 7.64 -3.78
C VAL A 70 -4.54 8.57 -4.66
N GLY A 71 -5.20 9.42 -5.46
CA GLY A 71 -4.51 10.43 -6.26
C GLY A 71 -3.69 11.41 -5.43
N ALA A 72 -4.24 11.92 -4.32
CA ALA A 72 -3.52 12.79 -3.39
C ALA A 72 -2.31 12.07 -2.75
N VAL A 73 -2.48 10.82 -2.30
CA VAL A 73 -1.39 10.01 -1.75
C VAL A 73 -0.31 9.77 -2.81
N SER A 74 -0.69 9.44 -4.05
CA SER A 74 0.24 9.27 -5.17
C SER A 74 1.06 10.53 -5.43
N MET A 75 0.42 11.70 -5.44
CA MET A 75 1.08 12.98 -5.68
C MET A 75 2.02 13.36 -4.54
N SER A 76 1.75 12.96 -3.29
CA SER A 76 2.68 13.21 -2.17
C SER A 76 4.06 12.57 -2.38
N CYS A 77 4.16 11.54 -3.23
CA CYS A 77 5.43 10.92 -3.61
C CYS A 77 6.24 11.74 -4.63
N THR A 78 5.77 12.93 -5.05
CA THR A 78 6.55 13.85 -5.90
C THR A 78 7.21 14.97 -5.09
N ASP A 79 6.91 15.07 -3.79
CA ASP A 79 7.51 16.06 -2.92
C ASP A 79 9.02 15.81 -2.71
N PRO A 80 9.83 16.89 -2.60
CA PRO A 80 11.23 16.76 -2.24
C PRO A 80 11.38 16.23 -0.80
N GLY A 81 12.49 15.53 -0.51
CA GLY A 81 12.80 15.05 0.84
C GLY A 81 12.44 13.59 1.10
N LEU A 82 12.05 12.84 0.06
CA LEU A 82 11.99 11.38 0.15
C LEU A 82 13.35 10.79 0.48
N TRP A 83 13.35 9.74 1.31
CA TRP A 83 14.55 9.08 1.79
C TRP A 83 14.40 7.55 1.69
N ALA A 84 15.54 6.86 1.75
CA ALA A 84 15.59 5.40 1.77
C ALA A 84 16.42 4.93 2.96
N VAL A 85 16.06 3.76 3.50
CA VAL A 85 16.83 3.14 4.58
C VAL A 85 18.15 2.65 4.03
N LYS A 86 19.27 3.00 4.70
CA LYS A 86 20.58 2.43 4.40
C LYS A 86 20.52 0.90 4.56
N GLY A 87 20.86 0.16 3.49
CA GLY A 87 20.70 -1.30 3.41
C GLY A 87 19.35 -1.78 2.85
N GLY A 88 18.46 -0.86 2.50
CA GLY A 88 17.20 -1.08 1.80
C GLY A 88 15.96 -1.05 2.69
N ASN A 89 14.83 -0.55 2.14
CA ASN A 89 13.56 -0.39 2.86
C ASN A 89 12.99 -1.71 3.42
N LYS A 90 13.41 -2.87 2.89
CA LYS A 90 13.07 -4.19 3.46
C LYS A 90 13.46 -4.35 4.94
N LEU A 91 14.41 -3.55 5.41
CA LEU A 91 14.86 -3.56 6.79
C LEU A 91 13.81 -3.00 7.76
N VAL A 92 12.87 -2.16 7.31
CA VAL A 92 11.82 -1.60 8.18
C VAL A 92 11.02 -2.74 8.83
N CYS A 93 10.44 -3.63 8.02
CA CYS A 93 9.62 -4.73 8.52
C CYS A 93 10.42 -5.72 9.37
N SER A 94 11.66 -6.06 8.98
CA SER A 94 12.47 -7.01 9.74
C SER A 94 12.90 -6.46 11.10
N ARG A 95 13.21 -5.16 11.17
CA ARG A 95 13.55 -4.50 12.43
C ARG A 95 12.35 -4.30 13.34
N LEU A 96 11.17 -3.99 12.79
CA LEU A 96 9.92 -3.94 13.56
C LEU A 96 9.58 -5.30 14.19
N LEU A 97 9.71 -6.39 13.43
CA LEU A 97 9.52 -7.75 13.94
C LEU A 97 10.53 -8.10 15.04
N GLN A 98 11.78 -7.66 14.90
CA GLN A 98 12.79 -7.85 15.95
C GLN A 98 12.46 -7.05 17.21
N ALA A 99 12.02 -5.79 17.05
CA ALA A 99 11.70 -4.88 18.14
C ALA A 99 10.46 -5.31 18.93
N SER A 100 9.45 -5.87 18.25
CA SER A 100 8.22 -6.37 18.88
C SER A 100 8.46 -7.58 19.77
N LYS A 101 9.60 -8.28 19.63
CA LYS A 101 9.89 -9.58 20.28
C LYS A 101 8.80 -10.62 20.04
N SER A 102 8.05 -10.49 18.94
CA SER A 102 6.98 -11.43 18.60
C SER A 102 7.54 -12.79 18.20
N ASN A 103 6.81 -13.85 18.52
CA ASN A 103 7.11 -15.18 18.02
C ASN A 103 6.67 -15.31 16.54
N LEU A 104 7.62 -15.24 15.61
CA LEU A 104 7.33 -15.44 14.19
C LEU A 104 7.17 -16.93 13.89
N ILE A 105 5.99 -17.31 13.42
CA ILE A 105 5.72 -18.63 12.88
C ILE A 105 5.68 -18.54 11.35
N SER A 106 6.63 -19.20 10.69
CA SER A 106 6.68 -19.28 9.23
C SER A 106 5.66 -20.30 8.72
N GLY A 107 4.43 -19.85 8.52
CA GLY A 107 3.32 -20.68 8.03
C GLY A 107 2.20 -19.87 7.40
N SER A 108 1.22 -20.59 6.86
CA SER A 108 0.03 -20.01 6.22
C SER A 108 -1.21 -20.33 7.04
N VAL A 109 -1.94 -19.31 7.48
CA VAL A 109 -3.24 -19.49 8.13
C VAL A 109 -4.25 -20.01 7.10
N MET A 110 -4.94 -21.08 7.44
CA MET A 110 -5.94 -21.74 6.59
C MET A 110 -7.36 -21.42 7.03
N SER A 111 -7.61 -21.38 8.34
CA SER A 111 -8.92 -21.01 8.87
C SER A 111 -8.83 -20.32 10.22
N ILE A 112 -9.89 -19.55 10.51
CA ILE A 112 -10.13 -18.90 11.79
C ILE A 112 -11.56 -19.25 12.20
N GLU A 113 -11.75 -19.65 13.46
CA GLU A 113 -13.07 -19.98 14.01
C GLU A 113 -13.22 -19.38 15.41
N GLU A 114 -14.39 -18.80 15.72
CA GLU A 114 -14.74 -18.43 17.10
C GLU A 114 -15.08 -19.70 17.89
N LYS A 115 -14.38 -19.92 18.99
CA LYS A 115 -14.61 -21.02 19.93
C LYS A 115 -15.00 -20.48 21.29
N THR A 116 -15.77 -21.25 22.03
CA THR A 116 -16.09 -20.95 23.43
C THR A 116 -15.19 -21.78 24.34
N ARG A 117 -14.33 -21.11 25.11
CA ARG A 117 -13.56 -21.76 26.17
C ARG A 117 -14.38 -21.73 27.47
N THR A 118 -14.92 -22.88 27.85
CA THR A 118 -15.54 -23.11 29.16
C THR A 118 -14.46 -23.39 30.20
N LYS A 119 -14.42 -22.58 31.26
CA LYS A 119 -13.58 -22.85 32.43
C LYS A 119 -14.40 -23.62 33.47
N GLN A 120 -13.75 -24.45 34.29
CA GLN A 120 -14.43 -25.17 35.40
C GLN A 120 -15.09 -24.21 36.41
N THR A 121 -14.59 -22.97 36.51
CA THR A 121 -15.16 -21.87 37.29
C THR A 121 -15.09 -20.57 36.47
N GLY A 122 -16.18 -19.79 36.49
CA GLY A 122 -16.31 -18.51 35.78
C GLY A 122 -17.13 -18.57 34.48
N ASN A 123 -17.37 -17.39 33.89
CA ASN A 123 -18.14 -17.27 32.66
C ASN A 123 -17.37 -17.81 31.44
N PRO A 124 -18.06 -18.40 30.45
CA PRO A 124 -17.44 -18.81 29.19
C PRO A 124 -16.76 -17.61 28.53
N THR A 125 -15.52 -17.79 28.05
CA THR A 125 -14.78 -16.75 27.32
C THR A 125 -14.66 -17.14 25.86
N LYS A 126 -15.10 -16.26 24.94
CA LYS A 126 -14.87 -16.45 23.50
C LYS A 126 -13.38 -16.29 23.20
N VAL A 127 -12.84 -17.21 22.41
CA VAL A 127 -11.46 -17.24 21.92
C VAL A 127 -11.48 -17.61 20.43
N TYR A 128 -10.42 -17.30 19.71
CA TYR A 128 -10.27 -17.67 18.32
C TYR A 128 -9.30 -18.83 18.17
N GLU A 129 -9.72 -19.88 17.48
CA GLU A 129 -8.79 -20.91 17.00
C GLU A 129 -8.31 -20.51 15.60
N ALA A 130 -7.00 -20.37 15.44
CA ALA A 130 -6.37 -20.21 14.13
C ALA A 130 -5.68 -21.52 13.75
N VAL A 131 -6.08 -22.11 12.62
CA VAL A 131 -5.47 -23.30 12.04
C VAL A 131 -4.51 -22.84 10.95
N TYR A 132 -3.26 -23.31 11.00
CA TYR A 132 -2.22 -22.90 10.07
C TYR A 132 -1.32 -24.06 9.69
N GLN A 133 -0.70 -23.93 8.52
CA GLN A 133 0.21 -24.93 7.97
C GLN A 133 1.65 -24.43 8.03
N THR A 134 2.56 -25.25 8.59
CA THR A 134 4.01 -25.02 8.54
C THR A 134 4.68 -26.21 7.85
N GLY A 135 5.23 -26.00 6.65
CA GLY A 135 5.70 -27.10 5.82
C GLY A 135 4.56 -28.06 5.47
N SER A 136 4.67 -29.33 5.85
CA SER A 136 3.63 -30.35 5.65
C SER A 136 2.70 -30.53 6.85
N GLU A 137 3.01 -29.91 7.99
CA GLU A 137 2.27 -30.12 9.23
C GLU A 137 1.18 -29.05 9.42
N THR A 138 0.03 -29.49 9.94
CA THR A 138 -1.08 -28.63 10.32
C THR A 138 -1.09 -28.47 11.83
N HIS A 139 -1.15 -27.23 12.28
CA HIS A 139 -1.20 -26.86 13.69
C HIS A 139 -2.41 -25.99 13.96
N SER A 140 -2.80 -25.89 15.23
CA SER A 140 -3.75 -24.88 15.68
C SER A 140 -3.27 -24.20 16.96
N ALA A 141 -3.72 -22.96 17.15
CA ALA A 141 -3.45 -22.18 18.34
C ALA A 141 -4.65 -21.28 18.68
N PHE A 142 -4.81 -20.98 19.97
CA PHE A 142 -5.90 -20.16 20.48
C PHE A 142 -5.43 -18.74 20.82
N TYR A 143 -6.22 -17.74 20.45
CA TYR A 143 -5.94 -16.33 20.66
C TYR A 143 -7.16 -15.59 21.22
N ASP A 144 -6.94 -14.62 22.11
CA ASP A 144 -8.03 -13.79 22.63
C ASP A 144 -8.42 -12.64 21.67
N ILE A 145 -7.47 -12.19 20.85
CA ILE A 145 -7.62 -11.13 19.83
C ILE A 145 -6.90 -11.59 18.56
N VAL A 146 -7.50 -11.38 17.39
CA VAL A 146 -6.89 -11.68 16.10
C VAL A 146 -6.88 -10.41 15.22
N LEU A 147 -5.72 -10.14 14.60
CA LEU A 147 -5.54 -9.05 13.64
C LEU A 147 -5.15 -9.67 12.30
N VAL A 148 -5.97 -9.46 11.28
CA VAL A 148 -5.75 -9.94 9.92
C VAL A 148 -5.04 -8.85 9.13
N ALA A 149 -3.76 -9.09 8.84
CA ALA A 149 -2.84 -8.18 8.16
C ALA A 149 -2.44 -8.69 6.76
N THR A 150 -3.39 -9.31 6.04
CA THR A 150 -3.24 -9.71 4.63
C THR A 150 -4.53 -9.40 3.86
N PRO A 151 -4.48 -9.01 2.57
CA PRO A 151 -5.69 -8.82 1.78
C PRO A 151 -6.54 -10.10 1.72
N LEU A 152 -7.82 -9.98 2.04
CA LEU A 152 -8.74 -11.12 2.17
C LEU A 152 -9.39 -11.60 0.86
N ASN A 153 -9.00 -11.02 -0.29
CA ASN A 153 -9.46 -11.54 -1.57
C ASN A 153 -8.78 -12.89 -1.89
N ARG A 154 -9.52 -13.79 -2.57
CA ARG A 154 -9.10 -15.18 -2.82
C ARG A 154 -7.79 -15.34 -3.60
N LYS A 155 -7.34 -14.30 -4.33
CA LYS A 155 -6.05 -14.34 -5.05
C LYS A 155 -4.86 -14.02 -4.15
N MET A 156 -5.08 -13.34 -3.04
CA MET A 156 -4.04 -12.88 -2.10
C MET A 156 -3.95 -13.75 -0.86
N SER A 157 -5.08 -14.18 -0.32
CA SER A 157 -5.13 -15.10 0.82
C SER A 157 -6.27 -16.11 0.68
N ASN A 158 -6.09 -17.26 1.34
CA ASN A 158 -7.06 -18.35 1.31
C ASN A 158 -7.43 -18.75 2.75
N ILE A 159 -7.85 -17.76 3.54
CA ILE A 159 -8.28 -17.95 4.92
C ILE A 159 -9.80 -18.18 4.93
N THR A 160 -10.22 -19.32 5.48
CA THR A 160 -11.64 -19.62 5.67
C THR A 160 -12.09 -19.17 7.06
N PHE A 161 -13.09 -18.29 7.12
CA PHE A 161 -13.75 -17.93 8.37
C PHE A 161 -14.92 -18.86 8.65
N LEU A 162 -14.84 -19.63 9.73
CA LEU A 162 -15.80 -20.70 10.03
C LEU A 162 -16.79 -20.27 11.11
N ASN A 163 -18.06 -20.60 10.91
CA ASN A 163 -19.13 -20.50 11.92
C ASN A 163 -19.31 -19.11 12.56
N PHE A 164 -18.99 -18.03 11.84
CA PHE A 164 -19.23 -16.67 12.29
C PHE A 164 -20.71 -16.28 12.12
N ASP A 165 -21.26 -15.62 13.15
CA ASP A 165 -22.57 -14.99 13.12
C ASP A 165 -22.45 -13.53 13.60
N PRO A 166 -22.75 -12.53 12.74
CA PRO A 166 -23.03 -12.69 11.31
C PRO A 166 -21.81 -13.23 10.52
N PRO A 167 -22.02 -13.82 9.33
CA PRO A 167 -20.93 -14.24 8.47
C PRO A 167 -20.01 -13.07 8.08
N ILE A 168 -18.71 -13.34 7.99
CA ILE A 168 -17.74 -12.35 7.48
C ILE A 168 -17.93 -12.22 5.97
N GLU A 169 -18.07 -10.99 5.49
CA GLU A 169 -18.29 -10.67 4.08
C GLU A 169 -17.16 -11.21 3.18
N GLU A 170 -17.50 -11.59 1.94
CA GLU A 170 -16.49 -11.95 0.95
C GLU A 170 -15.83 -10.70 0.35
N PHE A 171 -14.52 -10.78 0.15
CA PHE A 171 -13.70 -9.68 -0.37
C PHE A 171 -13.40 -9.93 -1.85
N HIS A 172 -13.91 -9.04 -2.71
CA HIS A 172 -13.81 -9.16 -4.16
C HIS A 172 -12.88 -8.16 -4.82
N GLN A 173 -12.09 -7.41 -4.04
CA GLN A 173 -11.17 -6.41 -4.58
C GLN A 173 -10.18 -7.06 -5.55
N TYR A 174 -10.16 -6.55 -6.77
CA TYR A 174 -9.15 -6.88 -7.77
C TYR A 174 -7.88 -6.08 -7.48
N TYR A 175 -6.72 -6.70 -7.71
CA TYR A 175 -5.42 -6.03 -7.56
C TYR A 175 -4.72 -5.97 -8.91
N GLU A 176 -4.11 -4.82 -9.19
CA GLU A 176 -3.36 -4.54 -10.40
C GLU A 176 -2.09 -5.40 -10.47
N PRO A 177 -1.90 -6.18 -11.55
CA PRO A 177 -0.64 -6.82 -11.82
C PRO A 177 0.41 -5.76 -12.18
N LEU A 178 1.50 -5.76 -11.44
CA LEU A 178 2.64 -4.90 -11.69
C LEU A 178 3.91 -5.74 -11.73
N VAL A 179 4.70 -5.57 -12.79
CA VAL A 179 6.01 -6.20 -12.90
C VAL A 179 7.08 -5.15 -12.73
N THR A 180 7.96 -5.36 -11.74
CA THR A 180 9.21 -4.63 -11.61
C THR A 180 10.31 -5.42 -12.31
N THR A 181 10.97 -4.80 -13.29
CA THR A 181 12.16 -5.37 -13.93
C THR A 181 13.37 -4.50 -13.59
N LEU A 182 14.37 -5.09 -12.93
CA LEU A 182 15.66 -4.48 -12.64
C LEU A 182 16.68 -4.96 -13.67
N ILE A 183 17.26 -4.03 -14.44
CA ILE A 183 18.21 -4.34 -15.50
C ILE A 183 19.51 -3.59 -15.23
N LYS A 184 20.64 -4.29 -15.25
CA LYS A 184 21.95 -3.62 -15.35
C LYS A 184 22.36 -3.58 -16.80
N GLY A 185 22.44 -2.38 -17.37
CA GLY A 185 22.74 -2.22 -18.79
C GLY A 185 22.92 -0.78 -19.23
N GLN A 186 23.28 -0.63 -20.50
CA GLN A 186 23.41 0.65 -21.19
C GLN A 186 22.09 0.98 -21.90
N LEU A 187 21.43 2.04 -21.45
CA LEU A 187 20.14 2.46 -21.99
C LEU A 187 20.30 2.93 -23.44
N ASN A 188 19.35 2.58 -24.30
CA ASN A 188 19.23 3.16 -25.63
C ASN A 188 18.47 4.49 -25.55
N SER A 189 19.20 5.59 -25.33
CA SER A 189 18.59 6.92 -25.17
C SER A 189 17.80 7.39 -26.41
N THR A 190 18.17 6.90 -27.60
CA THR A 190 17.52 7.28 -28.87
C THR A 190 16.04 6.88 -28.95
N VAL A 191 15.60 5.96 -28.08
CA VAL A 191 14.18 5.58 -27.92
C VAL A 191 13.36 6.70 -27.29
N PHE A 192 13.98 7.52 -26.45
CA PHE A 192 13.29 8.52 -25.63
C PHE A 192 13.56 9.96 -26.08
N THR A 193 14.68 10.19 -26.75
CA THR A 193 15.09 11.53 -27.16
C THR A 193 15.84 11.50 -28.48
N SER A 194 15.68 12.56 -29.27
CA SER A 194 16.52 12.85 -30.44
C SER A 194 17.84 13.53 -30.07
N ARG A 195 18.05 13.88 -28.79
CA ARG A 195 19.32 14.44 -28.29
C ARG A 195 20.46 13.42 -28.40
N ALA A 196 21.69 13.92 -28.48
CA ALA A 196 22.87 13.09 -28.56
C ALA A 196 23.03 12.23 -27.29
N LEU A 197 23.62 11.03 -27.42
CA LEU A 197 23.77 10.04 -26.33
C LEU A 197 24.52 10.61 -25.12
N ASP A 198 25.53 11.44 -25.37
CA ASP A 198 26.37 12.12 -24.36
C ASP A 198 25.64 13.26 -23.63
N GLU A 199 24.47 13.70 -24.12
CA GLU A 199 23.60 14.70 -23.50
C GLU A 199 22.41 14.08 -22.76
N PHE A 200 22.36 12.75 -22.62
CA PHE A 200 21.26 12.10 -21.90
C PHE A 200 21.41 12.28 -20.39
N ASP A 201 20.70 13.25 -19.85
CA ASP A 201 20.67 13.65 -18.43
C ASP A 201 19.42 13.16 -17.68
N LEU A 202 18.54 12.42 -18.36
CA LEU A 202 17.28 11.96 -17.78
C LEU A 202 17.51 10.77 -16.83
N GLY A 203 17.31 11.01 -15.54
CA GLY A 203 17.30 9.96 -14.52
C GLY A 203 16.04 9.10 -14.54
N THR A 204 14.93 9.61 -15.07
CA THR A 204 13.63 8.92 -15.09
C THR A 204 12.84 9.32 -16.33
N VAL A 205 12.19 8.34 -16.96
CA VAL A 205 11.20 8.52 -18.02
C VAL A 205 9.86 7.96 -17.53
N LEU A 206 8.84 8.80 -17.55
CA LEU A 206 7.46 8.44 -17.21
C LEU A 206 6.61 8.44 -18.48
N THR A 207 5.54 7.64 -18.50
CA THR A 207 4.66 7.54 -19.66
C THR A 207 3.29 8.16 -19.41
N THR A 208 2.72 8.79 -20.44
CA THR A 208 1.31 9.17 -20.47
C THR A 208 0.44 7.94 -20.72
N ASP A 209 -0.89 8.11 -20.66
CA ASP A 209 -1.81 7.02 -20.95
C ASP A 209 -1.89 6.74 -22.46
N ASN A 210 -1.10 5.76 -22.90
CA ASN A 210 -1.09 5.30 -24.28
C ASN A 210 -1.04 3.76 -24.31
N PRO A 211 -2.02 3.09 -24.93
CA PRO A 211 -2.10 1.62 -24.95
C PRO A 211 -0.97 0.95 -25.75
N ASP A 212 -0.29 1.69 -26.64
CA ASP A 212 0.85 1.17 -27.42
C ASP A 212 2.14 1.08 -26.59
N LEU A 213 2.16 1.68 -25.39
CA LEU A 213 3.31 1.67 -24.50
C LEU A 213 3.33 0.40 -23.64
N PHE A 214 4.46 -0.31 -23.69
CA PHE A 214 4.67 -1.54 -22.92
C PHE A 214 5.32 -1.32 -21.54
N ILE A 215 5.56 -0.06 -21.16
CA ILE A 215 6.09 0.33 -19.85
C ILE A 215 5.28 1.49 -19.25
N ASN A 216 5.21 1.51 -17.92
CA ASN A 216 4.67 2.62 -17.14
C ASN A 216 5.76 3.66 -16.84
N SER A 217 6.98 3.19 -16.58
CA SER A 217 8.15 4.04 -16.33
C SER A 217 9.45 3.27 -16.42
N ILE A 218 10.54 4.00 -16.60
CA ILE A 218 11.91 3.54 -16.42
C ILE A 218 12.70 4.58 -15.62
N GLY A 219 13.40 4.16 -14.58
CA GLY A 219 14.17 5.05 -13.71
C GLY A 219 15.52 4.48 -13.34
N PHE A 220 16.53 5.33 -13.32
CA PHE A 220 17.85 5.04 -12.80
C PHE A 220 17.77 4.75 -11.30
N VAL A 221 18.48 3.71 -10.86
CA VAL A 221 18.57 3.32 -9.46
C VAL A 221 19.96 3.66 -8.96
N SER A 222 20.05 4.71 -8.15
CA SER A 222 21.29 5.09 -7.47
C SER A 222 21.51 4.28 -6.19
N SER A 223 22.77 4.26 -5.74
CA SER A 223 23.09 3.68 -4.43
C SER A 223 22.56 4.57 -3.30
N VAL A 224 21.98 3.95 -2.27
CA VAL A 224 21.56 4.65 -1.03
C VAL A 224 22.77 5.19 -0.26
N GLU A 225 23.99 4.73 -0.55
CA GLU A 225 25.23 5.18 0.09
C GLU A 225 25.88 6.37 -0.62
N GLU A 226 25.50 6.67 -1.86
CA GLU A 226 26.05 7.79 -2.60
C GLU A 226 25.46 9.10 -2.08
N SER A 227 26.26 9.86 -1.33
CA SER A 227 25.89 11.13 -0.69
C SER A 227 25.73 12.31 -1.65
N ASN A 228 25.70 12.08 -2.97
CA ASN A 228 25.61 13.16 -3.94
C ASN A 228 24.15 13.59 -4.15
N ASN A 229 23.92 14.89 -4.07
CA ASN A 229 22.63 15.55 -4.33
C ASN A 229 22.24 15.42 -5.82
N ASN A 230 21.67 14.28 -6.22
CA ASN A 230 21.18 13.92 -7.56
C ASN A 230 22.21 13.25 -8.46
N PRO A 231 22.52 11.95 -8.24
CA PRO A 231 23.33 11.17 -9.17
C PRO A 231 22.59 11.03 -10.51
N GLN A 232 23.27 11.37 -11.60
CA GLN A 232 22.76 11.22 -12.97
C GLN A 232 23.42 10.03 -13.69
N PRO A 233 22.64 9.27 -14.48
CA PRO A 233 23.21 8.21 -15.31
C PRO A 233 24.09 8.80 -16.39
N LYS A 234 25.32 8.29 -16.54
CA LYS A 234 26.20 8.63 -17.67
C LYS A 234 26.03 7.60 -18.78
N ALA A 235 25.85 8.07 -20.02
CA ALA A 235 25.55 7.22 -21.16
C ALA A 235 26.67 6.24 -21.56
N ASP A 236 27.91 6.50 -21.15
CA ASP A 236 29.07 5.66 -21.41
C ASP A 236 29.19 4.44 -20.48
N ARG A 237 28.27 4.28 -19.52
CA ARG A 237 28.36 3.24 -18.48
C ARG A 237 27.06 2.45 -18.32
N SER A 238 27.22 1.19 -17.94
CA SER A 238 26.10 0.35 -17.50
C SER A 238 25.64 0.78 -16.11
N HIS A 239 24.34 1.02 -15.98
CA HIS A 239 23.68 1.39 -14.73
C HIS A 239 22.57 0.40 -14.39
N VAL A 240 22.08 0.44 -13.15
CA VAL A 240 20.87 -0.30 -12.76
C VAL A 240 19.65 0.57 -13.05
N TRP A 241 18.71 0.00 -13.79
CA TRP A 241 17.44 0.63 -14.16
C TRP A 241 16.29 -0.18 -13.60
N LYS A 242 15.30 0.51 -13.03
CA LYS A 242 14.03 -0.06 -12.59
C LYS A 242 12.95 0.30 -13.59
N ILE A 243 12.26 -0.71 -14.09
CA ILE A 243 11.18 -0.58 -15.05
C ILE A 243 9.90 -1.11 -14.41
N PHE A 244 8.82 -0.36 -14.52
CA PHE A 244 7.48 -0.82 -14.19
C PHE A 244 6.68 -1.07 -15.46
N SER A 245 5.98 -2.20 -15.52
CA SER A 245 5.12 -2.57 -16.64
C SER A 245 3.95 -3.43 -16.15
N ALA A 246 2.84 -3.45 -16.91
CA ALA A 246 1.67 -4.28 -16.59
C ALA A 246 1.97 -5.79 -16.67
N GLY A 247 2.92 -6.18 -17.50
CA GLY A 247 3.35 -7.58 -17.68
C GLY A 247 4.86 -7.73 -17.79
N PRO A 248 5.39 -8.97 -17.75
CA PRO A 248 6.81 -9.23 -17.92
C PRO A 248 7.30 -8.76 -19.29
N LEU A 249 8.44 -8.06 -19.32
CA LEU A 249 9.05 -7.62 -20.56
C LEU A 249 9.59 -8.81 -21.37
N THR A 250 9.34 -8.82 -22.67
CA THR A 250 9.97 -9.76 -23.60
C THR A 250 11.42 -9.37 -23.87
N LYS A 251 12.21 -10.29 -24.43
CA LYS A 251 13.60 -10.02 -24.79
C LYS A 251 13.69 -8.90 -25.83
N GLU A 252 12.78 -8.87 -26.79
CA GLU A 252 12.69 -7.86 -27.84
C GLU A 252 12.39 -6.48 -27.26
N GLN A 253 11.48 -6.41 -26.28
CA GLN A 253 11.18 -5.17 -25.56
C GLN A 253 12.40 -4.67 -24.76
N ILE A 254 13.14 -5.57 -24.10
CA ILE A 254 14.37 -5.19 -23.40
C ILE A 254 15.43 -4.67 -24.38
N LEU A 255 15.66 -5.37 -25.50
CA LEU A 255 16.62 -4.96 -26.52
C LEU A 255 16.20 -3.69 -27.27
N LYS A 256 14.91 -3.34 -27.26
CA LYS A 256 14.45 -2.02 -27.70
C LYS A 256 14.95 -0.93 -26.74
N LEU A 257 14.81 -1.15 -25.42
CA LEU A 257 15.16 -0.17 -24.39
C LEU A 257 16.67 -0.08 -24.11
N PHE A 258 17.44 -1.13 -24.36
CA PHE A 258 18.86 -1.23 -24.00
C PHE A 258 19.73 -1.60 -25.19
N VAL A 259 20.84 -0.87 -25.36
CA VAL A 259 21.89 -1.22 -26.33
C VAL A 259 22.56 -2.54 -25.93
N SER A 260 22.79 -2.70 -24.64
CA SER A 260 23.34 -3.92 -24.03
C SER A 260 22.90 -4.04 -22.58
N TYR A 261 22.84 -5.26 -22.05
CA TYR A 261 22.57 -5.52 -20.64
C TYR A 261 23.32 -6.75 -20.14
N ASP A 262 23.78 -6.70 -18.89
CA ASP A 262 24.49 -7.80 -18.21
C ASP A 262 23.50 -8.81 -17.62
N TYR A 263 22.48 -8.30 -16.93
CA TYR A 263 21.46 -9.11 -16.27
C TYR A 263 20.12 -8.38 -16.18
N ALA A 264 19.05 -9.16 -16.10
CA ALA A 264 17.70 -8.69 -15.87
C ALA A 264 17.03 -9.56 -14.80
N VAL A 265 16.49 -8.93 -13.76
CA VAL A 265 15.74 -9.60 -12.69
C VAL A 265 14.32 -9.05 -12.71
N LYS A 266 13.33 -9.94 -12.81
CA LYS A 266 11.92 -9.57 -12.79
C LYS A 266 11.24 -10.03 -11.51
N ARG A 267 10.29 -9.23 -11.05
CA ARG A 267 9.42 -9.56 -9.93
C ARG A 267 8.00 -9.09 -10.22
N SER A 268 7.06 -10.01 -10.16
CA SER A 268 5.64 -9.72 -10.34
C SER A 268 4.96 -9.56 -9.00
N TRP A 269 4.02 -8.63 -8.93
CA TRP A 269 3.26 -8.29 -7.76
C TRP A 269 1.79 -8.08 -8.15
N LEU A 270 0.89 -8.43 -7.23
CA LEU A 270 -0.45 -7.85 -7.17
C LEU A 270 -0.32 -6.66 -6.21
N ALA A 271 0.08 -5.51 -6.76
CA ALA A 271 0.69 -4.45 -5.96
C ALA A 271 -0.34 -3.57 -5.23
N TYR A 272 -1.43 -3.24 -5.92
CA TYR A 272 -2.42 -2.28 -5.46
C TYR A 272 -3.82 -2.74 -5.83
N PRO A 273 -4.86 -2.44 -5.03
CA PRO A 273 -6.24 -2.54 -5.50
C PRO A 273 -6.44 -1.77 -6.82
N HIS A 274 -7.31 -2.29 -7.67
CA HIS A 274 -7.89 -1.52 -8.76
C HIS A 274 -8.93 -0.59 -8.17
N TYR A 275 -8.77 0.70 -8.42
CA TYR A 275 -9.59 1.75 -7.84
C TYR A 275 -10.59 2.27 -8.87
N THR A 276 -11.87 2.16 -8.55
CA THR A 276 -12.98 2.65 -9.36
C THR A 276 -13.99 3.32 -8.43
N PRO A 277 -13.96 4.66 -8.30
CA PRO A 277 -14.93 5.36 -7.47
C PRO A 277 -16.37 5.14 -8.00
N PRO A 278 -17.39 5.09 -7.12
CA PRO A 278 -17.29 5.30 -5.67
C PRO A 278 -16.71 4.10 -4.92
N GLU A 279 -15.81 4.38 -3.97
CA GLU A 279 -15.16 3.38 -3.13
C GLU A 279 -15.82 3.26 -1.77
N LYS A 280 -15.85 2.03 -1.22
CA LYS A 280 -16.22 1.76 0.17
C LYS A 280 -15.14 0.92 0.82
N CYS A 281 -14.57 1.40 1.91
CA CYS A 281 -13.57 0.62 2.62
C CYS A 281 -14.23 -0.57 3.32
N PRO A 282 -13.59 -1.75 3.32
CA PRO A 282 -14.06 -2.86 4.12
C PRO A 282 -13.99 -2.53 5.62
N SER A 283 -14.86 -3.17 6.41
CA SER A 283 -14.88 -2.97 7.86
C SER A 283 -13.54 -3.32 8.50
N ILE A 284 -13.05 -2.44 9.39
CA ILE A 284 -11.88 -2.73 10.23
C ILE A 284 -12.25 -3.77 11.28
N ILE A 285 -13.50 -3.79 11.77
CA ILE A 285 -13.98 -4.75 12.76
C ILE A 285 -14.76 -5.83 12.01
N LEU A 286 -14.20 -7.05 11.92
CA LEU A 286 -14.89 -8.18 11.29
C LEU A 286 -15.82 -8.87 12.29
N HIS A 287 -15.39 -8.97 13.55
CA HIS A 287 -16.17 -9.51 14.67
C HIS A 287 -15.61 -8.98 16.00
N ASP A 288 -16.20 -9.36 17.14
CA ASP A 288 -15.66 -8.98 18.45
C ASP A 288 -14.23 -9.49 18.62
N ARG A 289 -13.27 -8.59 18.75
CA ARG A 289 -11.83 -8.92 18.88
C ARG A 289 -11.21 -9.59 17.64
N LEU A 290 -11.84 -9.44 16.48
CA LEU A 290 -11.28 -9.80 15.18
C LEU A 290 -11.25 -8.57 14.26
N TYR A 291 -10.04 -8.13 13.89
CA TYR A 291 -9.81 -6.89 13.15
C TYR A 291 -9.15 -7.14 11.80
N TYR A 292 -9.47 -6.32 10.80
CA TYR A 292 -8.91 -6.36 9.45
C TYR A 292 -8.19 -5.05 9.10
N LEU A 293 -6.90 -5.14 8.81
CA LEU A 293 -6.03 -3.97 8.65
C LEU A 293 -5.93 -3.54 7.19
N ASN A 294 -5.86 -4.50 6.26
CA ASN A 294 -5.65 -4.23 4.84
C ASN A 294 -6.87 -3.62 4.14
N GLY A 295 -8.00 -3.46 4.85
CA GLY A 295 -9.09 -2.60 4.39
C GLY A 295 -8.62 -1.18 4.07
N MET A 296 -7.56 -0.71 4.75
CA MET A 296 -6.92 0.58 4.49
C MET A 296 -6.34 0.69 3.06
N GLU A 297 -5.98 -0.41 2.41
CA GLU A 297 -5.43 -0.36 1.05
C GLU A 297 -6.43 0.15 0.01
N VAL A 298 -7.74 0.00 0.28
CA VAL A 298 -8.82 0.56 -0.56
C VAL A 298 -8.86 2.09 -0.46
N ALA A 299 -8.50 2.66 0.70
CA ALA A 299 -8.35 4.09 0.84
C ALA A 299 -7.12 4.60 0.09
N ALA A 300 -5.96 4.02 0.39
CA ALA A 300 -4.75 4.17 -0.40
C ALA A 300 -3.74 3.11 0.04
N SER A 301 -3.18 2.37 -0.91
CA SER A 301 -2.14 1.40 -0.62
C SER A 301 -0.77 2.08 -0.66
N ALA A 302 -0.11 2.10 0.49
CA ALA A 302 1.26 2.57 0.70
C ALA A 302 1.78 2.02 2.05
N MET A 303 3.10 1.90 2.22
CA MET A 303 3.69 1.41 3.48
C MET A 303 3.24 2.26 4.69
N GLU A 304 3.12 3.58 4.49
CA GLU A 304 2.66 4.52 5.51
C GLU A 304 1.22 4.23 5.95
N MET A 305 0.35 3.95 4.98
CA MET A 305 -1.05 3.61 5.24
C MET A 305 -1.17 2.27 5.99
N SER A 306 -0.29 1.31 5.71
CA SER A 306 -0.19 0.07 6.49
C SER A 306 0.27 0.32 7.94
N ALA A 307 1.21 1.24 8.15
CA ALA A 307 1.65 1.62 9.49
C ALA A 307 0.52 2.32 10.28
N VAL A 308 -0.19 3.24 9.63
CA VAL A 308 -1.39 3.89 10.18
C VAL A 308 -2.45 2.85 10.57
N ALA A 309 -2.75 1.90 9.70
CA ALA A 309 -3.73 0.84 9.95
C ALA A 309 -3.30 -0.05 11.12
N GLY A 310 -2.02 -0.43 11.19
CA GLY A 310 -1.46 -1.23 12.28
C GLY A 310 -1.56 -0.53 13.64
N TYR A 311 -1.18 0.74 13.71
CA TYR A 311 -1.30 1.53 14.94
C TYR A 311 -2.78 1.68 15.33
N ASN A 312 -3.65 2.06 14.38
CA ASN A 312 -5.08 2.20 14.64
C ASN A 312 -5.71 0.91 15.19
N ALA A 313 -5.40 -0.24 14.58
CA ALA A 313 -5.93 -1.53 15.03
C ALA A 313 -5.44 -1.93 16.43
N ALA A 314 -4.17 -1.64 16.76
CA ALA A 314 -3.63 -1.88 18.09
C ALA A 314 -4.34 -1.03 19.16
N LEU A 315 -4.52 0.26 18.91
CA LEU A 315 -5.27 1.15 19.81
C LEU A 315 -6.75 0.74 19.90
N LEU A 316 -7.39 0.45 18.78
CA LEU A 316 -8.79 0.02 18.73
C LEU A 316 -9.00 -1.25 19.56
N ALA A 317 -8.11 -2.24 19.41
CA ALA A 317 -8.14 -3.47 20.18
C ALA A 317 -7.93 -3.19 21.68
N TYR A 318 -6.94 -2.37 22.03
CA TYR A 318 -6.66 -1.98 23.42
C TYR A 318 -7.86 -1.28 24.08
N HIS A 319 -8.46 -0.28 23.42
CA HIS A 319 -9.57 0.47 23.98
C HIS A 319 -10.82 -0.38 24.16
N ARG A 320 -11.15 -1.21 23.17
CA ARG A 320 -12.28 -2.12 23.27
C ARG A 320 -12.07 -3.17 24.37
N TRP A 321 -10.85 -3.67 24.51
CA TRP A 321 -10.50 -4.64 25.57
C TRP A 321 -10.63 -4.04 26.97
N ASN A 322 -10.26 -2.77 27.15
CA ASN A 322 -10.29 -2.10 28.46
C ASN A 322 -11.56 -1.25 28.69
N GLY A 323 -12.52 -1.24 27.76
CA GLY A 323 -13.75 -0.46 27.87
C GLY A 323 -13.56 1.06 27.71
N HIS A 324 -12.45 1.51 27.12
CA HIS A 324 -12.17 2.93 26.84
C HIS A 324 -12.86 3.40 25.55
N THR A 325 -14.18 3.20 25.44
CA THR A 325 -14.93 3.53 24.21
C THR A 325 -14.91 5.02 23.88
N HIS A 326 -14.70 5.88 24.88
CA HIS A 326 -14.54 7.32 24.69
C HIS A 326 -13.29 7.68 23.87
N MET A 327 -12.29 6.80 23.73
CA MET A 327 -11.10 7.06 22.90
C MET A 327 -11.29 6.66 21.42
N ILE A 328 -12.48 6.18 21.06
CA ILE A 328 -12.80 5.68 19.72
C ILE A 328 -13.76 6.65 19.04
N ASP A 329 -13.46 7.04 17.79
CA ASP A 329 -14.30 7.87 16.93
C ASP A 329 -14.69 9.23 17.56
N GLN A 330 -13.78 9.88 18.28
CA GLN A 330 -14.05 11.20 18.83
C GLN A 330 -14.21 12.25 17.74
N GLU A 331 -15.37 12.92 17.75
CA GLU A 331 -15.66 14.10 16.95
C GLU A 331 -15.04 15.37 17.60
N ASP A 332 -14.81 16.41 16.78
CA ASP A 332 -14.31 17.73 17.19
C ASP A 332 -12.94 17.77 17.89
N LEU A 333 -12.21 16.66 17.89
CA LEU A 333 -10.90 16.59 18.55
C LEU A 333 -9.87 17.48 17.86
N TYR A 334 -9.99 17.75 16.56
CA TYR A 334 -9.08 18.67 15.87
C TYR A 334 -9.07 20.07 16.51
N GLU A 335 -10.25 20.58 16.89
CA GLU A 335 -10.38 21.88 17.56
C GLU A 335 -9.94 21.83 19.03
N LYS A 336 -10.16 20.70 19.72
CA LYS A 336 -9.62 20.48 21.08
C LYS A 336 -8.09 20.40 21.10
N LEU A 337 -7.49 19.66 20.17
CA LEU A 337 -6.05 19.53 20.06
C LEU A 337 -5.39 20.85 19.65
N LYS A 338 -6.04 21.70 18.84
CA LYS A 338 -5.53 23.05 18.56
C LYS A 338 -5.46 23.94 19.81
N THR A 339 -6.36 23.75 20.77
CA THR A 339 -6.48 24.60 21.97
C THR A 339 -5.67 24.10 23.17
N GLU A 340 -5.19 22.85 23.13
CA GLU A 340 -4.26 22.28 24.13
C GLU A 340 -2.76 22.56 23.82
N LEU A 341 -2.49 23.41 22.83
CA LEU A 341 -1.19 24.02 22.53
C LEU A 341 -1.30 25.55 22.70
#